data_AF-A0A502JRZ8-F1
#
_entry.id   AF-A0A502JRZ8-F1
#
_cell.length_a   1.000
_cell.length_b   1.000
_cell.length_c   1.000
_cell.angle_alpha   90.00
_cell.angle_beta   90.00
_cell.angle_gamma   90.00
#
_symmetry.space_group_name_H-M   'P 1'
#
loop_
_entity.id
_entity.type
_entity.pdbx_description
1 polymer ?
#
loop_
_entity_poly.entity_id
_entity_poly.type
_entity_poly.pdbx_seq_one_letter_code
_entity_poly.pdbx_strand_id
1 'polypeptide(L)' 'MLRISVKCLKVKYHVLQHGEKLIADSSHIQRYLKETYGFDLDKYLTTEQKAIAEAFRRMTEEHLYWIGV' A
#
# COMPACT_ATOMS: atom_id res chain seq x y z
N MET A 1 13.77 14.07 9.94
CA MET A 1 13.70 12.68 10.45
C MET A 1 12.22 12.27 10.48
N LEU A 2 11.69 11.67 9.41
CA LEU A 2 10.31 11.19 9.39
C LEU A 2 10.21 9.94 10.28
N ARG A 3 9.67 10.12 11.48
CA ARG A 3 9.45 9.05 12.44
C ARG A 3 8.10 8.41 12.11
N ILE A 4 8.10 7.39 11.25
CA ILE A 4 6.92 6.56 10.97
C ILE A 4 6.61 5.79 12.26
N SER A 5 5.75 6.34 13.10
CA SER A 5 5.27 5.65 14.30
C SER A 5 4.18 4.67 13.87
N VAL A 6 4.56 3.42 13.58
CA VAL A 6 3.63 2.32 13.34
C VAL A 6 2.98 1.95 14.67
N LYS A 7 1.97 2.72 15.08
CA LYS A 7 1.26 2.50 16.34
C LYS A 7 0.07 1.56 16.12
N CYS A 8 0.36 0.30 15.77
CA CYS A 8 -0.43 -0.88 16.13
C CYS A 8 0.26 -2.16 15.58
N LEU A 9 0.95 -2.91 16.43
CA LEU A 9 1.27 -4.31 16.16
C LEU A 9 0.08 -5.18 16.62
N LYS A 10 -1.01 -5.13 15.86
CA LYS A 10 -1.98 -6.23 15.78
C LYS A 10 -2.18 -6.50 14.30
N VAL A 11 -1.87 -7.72 13.87
CA VAL A 11 -2.06 -8.17 12.48
C VAL A 11 -3.56 -8.29 12.22
N LYS A 12 -4.16 -7.15 11.91
CA LYS A 12 -5.49 -7.01 11.32
C LYS A 12 -5.56 -5.56 10.83
N TYR A 13 -5.45 -5.37 9.52
CA TYR A 13 -5.59 -4.11 8.77
C TYR A 13 -4.34 -3.21 8.69
N HIS A 14 -3.82 -3.04 7.47
CA HIS A 14 -2.73 -2.10 7.16
C HIS A 14 -3.27 -0.67 7.23
N VAL A 15 -2.87 0.11 8.25
CA VAL A 15 -3.30 1.50 8.46
C VAL A 15 -2.08 2.41 8.67
N LEU A 16 -2.01 3.51 7.93
CA LEU A 16 -1.04 4.59 8.10
C LEU A 16 -1.68 5.74 8.89
N GLN A 17 -1.01 6.20 9.94
CA GLN A 17 -1.38 7.40 10.68
C GLN A 17 -0.49 8.57 10.29
N HIS A 18 -1.08 9.67 9.84
CA HIS A 18 -0.40 10.93 9.56
C HIS A 18 -1.08 12.09 10.29
N GLY A 19 -0.52 12.47 11.44
CA GLY A 19 -1.17 13.40 12.37
C GLY A 19 -2.49 12.81 12.88
N GLU A 20 -3.59 13.52 12.63
CA GLU A 20 -4.95 13.07 12.95
C GLU A 20 -5.58 12.21 11.84
N LYS A 21 -4.94 12.10 10.67
CA LYS A 21 -5.44 11.28 9.56
C LYS A 21 -5.10 9.80 9.76
N LEU A 22 -6.08 8.94 9.55
CA LEU A 22 -5.92 7.49 9.45
C LEU A 22 -6.24 7.07 8.01
N ILE A 23 -5.26 6.49 7.32
CA ILE A 23 -5.39 5.97 5.96
C ILE A 23 -5.29 4.45 6.03
N ALA A 24 -6.40 3.76 5.80
CA ALA A 24 -6.45 2.30 5.75
C ALA A 24 -6.29 1.81 4.31
N ASP A 25 -5.88 0.54 4.16
CA ASP A 25 -5.64 -0.16 2.89
C ASP A 25 -4.30 0.20 2.21
N SER A 26 -3.59 -0.80 1.72
CA SER A 26 -2.28 -0.65 1.08
C SER A 26 -2.33 0.26 -0.16
N SER A 27 -3.39 0.18 -0.96
CA SER A 27 -3.53 0.98 -2.18
C SER A 27 -3.75 2.46 -1.86
N HIS A 28 -4.55 2.76 -0.83
CA HIS A 28 -4.76 4.13 -0.37
C HIS A 28 -3.52 4.72 0.29
N ILE A 29 -2.77 3.91 1.04
CA ILE A 29 -1.50 4.32 1.63
C ILE A 29 -0.50 4.66 0.51
N GLN A 30 -0.36 3.81 -0.51
CA GLN A 30 0.52 4.06 -1.64
C GLN A 30 0.15 5.35 -2.39
N ARG A 31 -1.13 5.55 -2.68
CA ARG A 31 -1.61 6.80 -3.31
C ARG A 31 -1.31 8.03 -2.44
N TYR A 32 -1.60 7.96 -1.15
CA TYR A 32 -1.35 9.06 -0.21
C TYR A 32 0.14 9.44 -0.16
N LEU A 33 1.04 8.45 -0.13
CA LEU A 33 2.48 8.69 -0.13
C LEU A 33 2.97 9.34 -1.44
N LYS A 34 2.42 8.90 -2.57
CA LYS A 34 2.72 9.47 -3.89
C LYS A 34 2.25 10.92 -3.99
N GLU A 35 1.01 11.21 -3.60
CA GLU A 35 0.43 12.56 -3.70
C GLU A 35 1.03 13.53 -2.68
N THR A 36 1.29 13.08 -1.44
CA THR A 36 1.76 13.96 -0.35
C THR A 36 3.26 14.18 -0.36
N TYR A 37 4.04 13.15 -0.70
CA TYR A 37 5.51 13.18 -0.59
C TYR A 37 6.23 13.00 -1.93
N GLY A 38 5.51 12.84 -3.04
CA GLY A 38 6.12 12.47 -4.32
C GLY A 38 6.75 11.07 -4.29
N PHE A 39 6.43 10.25 -3.29
CA PHE A 39 7.02 8.93 -3.11
C PHE A 39 6.28 7.91 -3.98
N ASP A 40 6.68 7.85 -5.25
CA ASP A 40 6.13 6.92 -6.23
C ASP A 40 6.92 5.61 -6.23
N LEU A 41 6.33 4.57 -5.61
CA LEU A 41 6.91 3.21 -5.55
C LEU A 41 7.12 2.62 -6.95
N ASP A 42 6.31 3.04 -7.93
CA ASP A 42 6.32 2.52 -9.29
C ASP A 42 7.13 3.42 -10.25
N LYS A 43 7.88 4.40 -9.72
CA LYS A 43 8.58 5.41 -10.53
C LYS A 43 9.51 4.80 -11.56
N TYR A 44 10.15 3.69 -11.23
CA TYR A 44 11.16 3.04 -12.07
C TYR A 44 10.60 1.91 -12.93
N LEU A 45 9.30 1.63 -12.81
CA LEU A 45 8.66 0.56 -13.58
C LEU A 45 8.27 1.08 -14.96
N THR A 46 8.54 0.28 -15.99
CA THR A 46 7.97 0.50 -17.33
C THR A 46 6.47 0.25 -17.31
N THR A 47 5.77 0.66 -18.37
CA THR A 47 4.31 0.42 -18.51
C THR A 47 3.98 -1.06 -18.41
N GLU A 48 4.77 -1.93 -19.04
CA GLU A 48 4.59 -3.38 -19.01
C GLU A 48 4.77 -3.92 -17.58
N GLN A 49 5.80 -3.45 -16.87
CA GLN A 49 6.07 -3.87 -15.50
C GLN A 49 4.97 -3.42 -14.54
N LYS A 50 4.40 -2.22 -14.73
CA LYS A 50 3.23 -1.76 -13.96
C LYS A 50 2.01 -2.63 -14.21
N ALA A 51 1.75 -3.00 -15.47
CA ALA A 51 0.65 -3.88 -15.81
C ALA A 51 0.80 -5.28 -15.17
N ILE A 52 2.02 -5.83 -15.20
CA ILE A 52 2.34 -7.09 -14.52
C ILE A 52 2.12 -6.97 -13.00
N ALA A 53 2.66 -5.92 -12.37
CA ALA A 53 2.51 -5.68 -10.94
C ALA A 53 1.03 -5.57 -10.53
N GLU A 54 0.21 -4.87 -11.30
CA GLU A 54 -1.24 -4.77 -11.07
C GLU A 54 -1.94 -6.13 -11.22
N ALA A 55 -1.58 -6.94 -12.22
CA ALA A 55 -2.15 -8.28 -12.39
C ALA A 55 -1.86 -9.19 -11.18
N PHE A 56 -0.61 -9.16 -10.66
CA PHE A 56 -0.27 -9.90 -9.45
C PHE A 56 -1.01 -9.37 -8.23
N ARG A 57 -1.13 -8.05 -8.07
CA ARG A 57 -1.87 -7.43 -6.98
C ARG A 57 -3.33 -7.90 -6.94
N ARG A 58 -4.02 -7.84 -8.08
CA ARG A 58 -5.40 -8.34 -8.24
C ARG A 58 -5.51 -9.82 -7.92
N MET A 59 -4.61 -10.64 -8.46
CA MET A 59 -4.57 -12.07 -8.16
C MET A 59 -4.44 -12.33 -6.64
N THR A 60 -3.56 -11.59 -5.96
CA THR A 60 -3.34 -11.77 -4.52
C THR A 60 -4.53 -11.29 -3.68
N GLU A 61 -5.08 -10.12 -3.98
CA GLU A 61 -6.15 -9.49 -3.19
C GLU A 61 -7.51 -10.17 -3.42
N GLU A 62 -7.82 -10.56 -4.64
CA GLU A 62 -9.16 -11.05 -5.00
C GLU A 62 -9.26 -12.58 -4.97
N HIS A 63 -8.17 -13.30 -5.29
CA HIS A 63 -8.21 -14.76 -5.49
C HIS A 63 -7.40 -15.56 -4.48
N LEU A 64 -6.27 -15.05 -3.99
CA LEU A 64 -5.40 -15.79 -3.05
C LEU A 64 -5.65 -15.43 -1.59
N TYR A 65 -6.13 -14.22 -1.29
CA TYR A 65 -6.39 -13.77 0.09
C TYR A 65 -7.29 -14.75 0.86
N TRP A 66 -8.29 -15.33 0.19
CA TRP A 66 -9.26 -16.24 0.79
C TRP A 66 -8.78 -17.69 0.93
N ILE A 67 -7.64 -18.05 0.33
CA ILE A 67 -7.14 -19.44 0.35
C ILE A 67 -6.38 -19.74 1.66
N GLY A 68 -5.82 -18.71 2.30
CA GLY A 68 -5.01 -18.84 3.52
C GLY A 68 -5.71 -18.48 4.83
N VAL A 69 -7.04 -18.29 4.81
CA VAL A 69 -7.86 -17.88 5.97
C VAL A 69 -8.74 -19.03 6.45
#